data_AF-A0A8T6LMI6-F1
#
_entry.id   AF-A0A8T6LMI6-F1
#
_cell.length_a   1.000
_cell.length_b   1.000
_cell.length_c   1.000
_cell.angle_alpha   90.00
_cell.angle_beta   90.00
_cell.angle_gamma   90.00
#
_symmetry.space_group_name_H-M   'P 1'
#
loop_
_entity.id
_entity.type
_entity.pdbx_description
1 polymer ?
#
loop_
_entity_poly.entity_id
_entity_poly.type
_entity_poly.pdbx_seq_one_letter_code
_entity_poly.pdbx_strand_id
1 'polypeptide(L)'
;MAVLGGMLIDRDAVARAVEVVSDTMFASEANRRIYRAVLRLFERGDAVDVIVVSDELSKTEELEAAGGYDYLAELLDAVPTAANIEHHARIVRDKALLRRLIDASSHIIRDVYDQGERSVEQIVDEAEQRIFQVASGHDREGFVRIKELLWPAFEHI
;
A
#
# COMPACT_ATOMS: atom_id res chain seq x y z
N MET A 1 10.35 -7.39 2.29
CA MET A 1 11.81 -7.28 2.18
C MET A 1 12.23 -7.10 0.73
N ALA A 2 11.96 -8.07 -0.16
CA ALA A 2 12.49 -7.99 -1.53
C ALA A 2 12.09 -6.75 -2.35
N VAL A 3 10.89 -6.22 -2.13
CA VAL A 3 10.45 -4.98 -2.80
C VAL A 3 11.25 -3.77 -2.31
N LEU A 4 11.33 -3.58 -0.99
CA LEU A 4 12.06 -2.44 -0.41
C LEU A 4 13.56 -2.52 -0.71
N GLY A 5 14.17 -3.70 -0.60
CA GLY A 5 15.58 -3.89 -0.98
C GLY A 5 15.84 -3.49 -2.43
N GLY A 6 14.99 -3.94 -3.37
CA GLY A 6 15.12 -3.54 -4.77
C GLY A 6 14.93 -2.04 -5.01
N MET A 7 14.02 -1.39 -4.27
CA MET A 7 13.79 0.06 -4.32
C MET A 7 14.99 0.87 -3.79
N LEU A 8 15.77 0.33 -2.84
CA LEU A 8 16.98 0.95 -2.29
C LEU A 8 18.21 0.77 -3.19
N ILE A 9 18.18 -0.17 -4.14
CA ILE A 9 19.28 -0.47 -5.06
C ILE A 9 19.14 0.31 -6.37
N ASP A 10 17.91 0.45 -6.87
CA ASP A 10 17.63 1.00 -8.20
C ASP A 10 16.42 1.93 -8.17
N ARG A 11 16.65 3.19 -8.59
CA ARG A 11 15.61 4.21 -8.67
C ARG A 11 14.50 3.85 -9.67
N ASP A 12 14.83 3.17 -10.77
CA ASP A 12 13.82 2.73 -11.74
C ASP A 12 12.94 1.60 -11.17
N ALA A 13 13.46 0.87 -10.19
CA ALA A 13 12.68 -0.13 -9.46
C ALA A 13 11.64 0.53 -8.54
N VAL A 14 11.91 1.73 -8.02
CA VAL A 14 10.91 2.52 -7.28
C VAL A 14 9.72 2.81 -8.18
N ALA A 15 9.95 3.38 -9.36
CA ALA A 15 8.88 3.72 -10.31
C ALA A 15 7.99 2.52 -10.65
N ARG A 16 8.59 1.35 -10.90
CA ARG A 16 7.85 0.12 -11.20
C ARG A 16 7.13 -0.46 -9.98
N ALA A 17 7.70 -0.33 -8.78
CA ALA A 17 7.09 -0.85 -7.56
C ALA A 17 5.83 -0.05 -7.17
N VAL A 18 5.87 1.28 -7.27
CA VAL A 18 4.76 2.15 -6.87
C VAL A 18 3.51 1.98 -7.74
N GLU A 19 3.66 1.49 -8.97
CA GLU A 19 2.53 1.12 -9.84
C GLU A 19 1.76 -0.13 -9.33
N VAL A 20 2.38 -0.94 -8.47
CA VAL A 20 1.86 -2.26 -8.08
C VAL A 20 1.49 -2.33 -6.60
N VAL A 21 2.23 -1.65 -5.73
CA VAL A 21 2.03 -1.68 -4.28
C VAL A 21 1.88 -0.30 -3.68
N SER A 22 1.08 -0.20 -2.62
CA SER A 22 1.01 0.96 -1.70
C SER A 22 1.53 0.58 -0.32
N ASP A 23 1.72 1.57 0.56
CA ASP A 23 2.26 1.37 1.90
C ASP A 23 1.38 0.41 2.72
N THR A 24 0.06 0.53 2.61
CA THR A 24 -0.90 -0.33 3.31
C THR A 24 -0.78 -1.82 2.97
N MET A 25 -0.14 -2.15 1.85
CA MET A 25 0.06 -3.54 1.41
C MET A 25 1.19 -4.25 2.15
N PHE A 26 2.08 -3.52 2.83
CA PHE A 26 3.11 -4.13 3.66
C PHE A 26 2.54 -4.59 5.00
N ALA A 27 2.97 -5.77 5.46
CA ALA A 27 2.40 -6.40 6.66
C ALA A 27 2.95 -5.78 7.96
N SER A 28 4.23 -5.45 8.02
CA SER A 28 4.84 -4.83 9.19
C SER A 28 4.87 -3.31 9.06
N GLU A 29 4.59 -2.61 10.16
CA GLU A 29 4.63 -1.15 10.20
C GLU A 29 6.01 -0.59 9.84
N ALA A 30 7.09 -1.27 10.24
CA ALA A 30 8.46 -0.92 9.86
C ALA A 30 8.62 -0.81 8.32
N ASN A 31 8.12 -1.82 7.58
CA ASN A 31 8.16 -1.80 6.12
C ASN A 31 7.30 -0.68 5.52
N ARG A 32 6.17 -0.34 6.16
CA ARG A 32 5.33 0.79 5.73
C ARG A 32 6.06 2.11 5.88
N ARG A 33 6.71 2.34 7.02
CA ARG A 33 7.54 3.54 7.28
C ARG A 33 8.64 3.70 6.24
N ILE A 34 9.38 2.63 5.97
CA ILE A 34 10.45 2.64 4.96
C ILE A 34 9.88 2.95 3.58
N TYR A 35 8.78 2.30 3.19
CA TYR A 35 8.13 2.57 1.90
C TYR A 35 7.67 4.04 1.80
N ARG A 36 7.06 4.60 2.85
CA ARG A 36 6.65 6.02 2.89
C ARG A 36 7.85 6.96 2.78
N ALA A 37 8.96 6.68 3.45
CA ALA A 37 10.18 7.48 3.32
C ALA A 37 10.73 7.43 1.89
N VAL A 38 10.76 6.24 1.28
CA VAL A 38 11.13 6.06 -0.13
C VAL A 38 10.22 6.87 -1.05
N LEU A 39 8.89 6.83 -0.83
CA LEU A 39 7.94 7.63 -1.61
C LEU A 39 8.20 9.13 -1.48
N ARG A 40 8.36 9.65 -0.27
CA ARG A 40 8.66 11.08 -0.03
C ARG A 40 9.90 11.53 -0.81
N LEU A 41 10.97 10.75 -0.74
CA LEU A 41 12.22 11.02 -1.46
C LEU A 41 12.01 10.98 -2.98
N PHE A 42 11.33 9.94 -3.45
CA PHE A 42 11.05 9.75 -4.88
C PHE A 42 10.21 10.90 -5.46
N GLU A 43 9.17 11.34 -4.75
CA GLU A 43 8.30 12.46 -5.13
C GLU A 43 9.04 13.80 -5.16
N ARG A 44 10.00 14.02 -4.25
CA ARG A 44 10.87 15.22 -4.27
C ARG A 44 11.93 15.17 -5.37
N GLY A 45 12.08 14.02 -6.04
CA GLY A 45 13.14 13.80 -7.03
C GLY A 45 14.52 13.54 -6.42
N ASP A 46 14.58 13.27 -5.11
CA ASP A 46 15.82 12.96 -4.40
C ASP A 46 16.34 11.57 -4.80
N ALA A 47 17.62 11.32 -4.46
CA ALA A 47 18.18 9.98 -4.56
C ALA A 47 17.46 9.04 -3.57
N VAL A 48 17.20 7.81 -4.01
CA VAL A 48 16.64 6.76 -3.16
C VAL A 48 17.71 5.68 -3.02
N ASP A 49 18.41 5.71 -1.91
CA ASP A 49 19.35 4.67 -1.48
C ASP A 49 19.29 4.52 0.04
N VAL A 50 19.96 3.50 0.56
CA VAL A 50 19.91 3.16 2.00
C VAL A 50 20.36 4.31 2.90
N ILE A 51 21.37 5.09 2.49
CA ILE A 51 21.92 6.17 3.29
C ILE A 51 20.89 7.30 3.33
N VAL A 52 20.37 7.70 2.17
CA VAL A 52 19.40 8.80 2.08
C VAL A 52 18.08 8.45 2.77
N VAL A 53 17.61 7.21 2.63
CA VAL A 53 16.40 6.73 3.33
C VAL A 53 16.62 6.68 4.83
N SER A 54 17.80 6.25 5.30
CA SER A 54 18.10 6.25 6.74
C SER A 54 18.15 7.66 7.33
N ASP A 55 18.68 8.63 6.59
CA ASP A 55 18.71 10.04 6.99
C ASP A 55 17.30 10.65 6.98
N GLU A 56 16.48 10.38 5.96
CA GLU A 56 15.07 10.80 5.92
C GLU A 56 14.28 10.24 7.11
N LEU A 57 14.43 8.95 7.43
CA LEU A 57 13.79 8.32 8.58
C LEU A 57 14.30 8.89 9.92
N SER A 58 15.58 9.27 9.99
CA SER A 58 16.16 9.90 11.18
C SER A 58 15.58 11.29 11.41
N LYS A 59 15.46 12.09 10.34
CA LYS A 59 14.89 13.45 10.37
C LYS A 59 13.42 13.46 10.79
N THR A 60 12.67 12.40 10.48
CA THR A 60 11.27 12.25 10.89
C THR A 60 11.09 11.49 12.20
N GLU A 61 12.19 11.16 12.90
CA GLU A 61 12.17 10.37 14.15
C GLU A 61 11.52 8.98 13.98
N GLU A 62 11.50 8.44 12.77
CA GLU A 62 10.89 7.15 12.41
C GLU A 62 11.89 6.00 12.35
N LEU A 63 13.21 6.27 12.34
CA LEU A 63 14.26 5.27 12.09
C LEU A 63 14.19 4.06 13.03
N GLU A 64 14.15 4.28 14.34
CA GLU A 64 14.07 3.19 15.33
C GLU A 64 12.78 2.39 15.14
N ALA A 65 11.67 3.08 14.88
CA ALA A 65 10.38 2.45 14.63
C ALA A 65 10.32 1.72 13.28
N ALA A 66 11.27 2.00 12.37
CA ALA A 66 11.49 1.30 11.11
C ALA A 66 12.45 0.10 11.24
N GLY A 67 13.01 -0.16 12.44
CA GLY A 67 13.93 -1.26 12.71
C GLY A 67 15.41 -0.86 12.75
N GLY A 68 15.72 0.44 12.60
CA GLY A 68 17.09 0.94 12.68
C GLY A 68 17.94 0.66 11.44
N TYR A 69 19.22 1.02 11.53
CA TYR A 69 20.19 0.82 10.44
C TYR A 69 20.38 -0.65 10.07
N ASP A 70 20.40 -1.54 11.06
CA ASP A 70 20.61 -2.98 10.83
C ASP A 70 19.51 -3.57 9.94
N TYR A 71 18.24 -3.20 10.17
CA TYR A 71 17.13 -3.66 9.34
C TYR A 71 17.22 -3.14 7.90
N LEU A 72 17.66 -1.89 7.70
CA LEU A 72 17.88 -1.34 6.37
C LEU A 72 19.01 -2.07 5.62
N ALA A 73 20.07 -2.47 6.33
CA ALA A 73 21.15 -3.28 5.75
C ALA A 73 20.64 -4.69 5.38
N GLU A 74 19.86 -5.33 6.25
CA GLU A 74 19.23 -6.63 5.95
C GLU A 74 18.34 -6.58 4.70
N LEU A 75 17.65 -5.46 4.45
CA LEU A 75 16.83 -5.28 3.25
C LEU A 75 17.67 -5.29 1.96
N LEU A 76 18.88 -4.72 1.99
CA LEU A 76 19.80 -4.76 0.85
C LEU A 76 20.32 -6.17 0.61
N ASP A 77 20.74 -6.86 1.68
CA ASP A 77 21.27 -8.22 1.60
C ASP A 77 20.21 -9.25 1.15
N ALA A 78 18.93 -8.97 1.41
CA ALA A 78 17.82 -9.81 0.99
C ALA A 78 17.62 -9.87 -0.54
N VAL A 79 18.22 -8.97 -1.32
CA VAL A 79 17.99 -8.86 -2.76
C VAL A 79 19.27 -8.58 -3.55
N PRO A 80 19.72 -9.52 -4.40
CA PRO A 80 20.93 -9.30 -5.18
C PRO A 80 20.72 -8.35 -6.38
N THR A 81 19.48 -8.24 -6.90
CA THR A 81 19.16 -7.36 -8.04
C THR A 81 17.72 -6.86 -8.00
N ALA A 82 17.47 -5.68 -8.56
CA ALA A 82 16.13 -5.12 -8.72
C ALA A 82 15.39 -5.59 -10.00
N ALA A 83 15.95 -6.54 -10.75
CA ALA A 83 15.41 -6.99 -12.04
C ALA A 83 13.96 -7.52 -11.92
N ASN A 84 13.67 -8.23 -10.83
CA ASN A 84 12.38 -8.91 -10.59
C ASN A 84 11.43 -8.10 -9.69
N ILE A 85 11.63 -6.78 -9.55
CA ILE A 85 10.88 -5.95 -8.61
C ILE A 85 9.36 -6.08 -8.78
N GLU A 86 8.85 -6.05 -10.01
CA GLU A 86 7.42 -6.15 -10.27
C GLU A 86 6.84 -7.51 -9.86
N HIS A 87 7.61 -8.59 -10.06
CA HIS A 87 7.17 -9.92 -9.64
C HIS A 87 7.04 -9.99 -8.12
N HIS A 88 8.02 -9.46 -7.38
CA HIS A 88 7.95 -9.40 -5.93
C HIS A 88 6.86 -8.45 -5.43
N ALA A 89 6.65 -7.32 -6.12
CA ALA A 89 5.58 -6.37 -5.81
C ALA A 89 4.20 -7.03 -5.99
N ARG A 90 3.99 -7.82 -7.05
CA ARG A 90 2.77 -8.61 -7.25
C ARG A 90 2.55 -9.61 -6.11
N ILE A 91 3.59 -10.31 -5.65
CA ILE A 91 3.48 -11.21 -4.49
C ILE A 91 3.02 -10.46 -3.23
N VAL A 92 3.59 -9.28 -2.96
CA VAL A 92 3.19 -8.44 -1.81
C VAL A 92 1.73 -8.01 -1.94
N ARG A 93 1.32 -7.52 -3.11
CA ARG A 93 -0.05 -7.12 -3.41
C ARG A 93 -1.02 -8.27 -3.22
N ASP A 94 -0.75 -9.45 -3.80
CA ASP A 94 -1.64 -10.61 -3.72
C ASP A 94 -1.79 -11.07 -2.26
N LYS A 95 -0.69 -11.08 -1.49
CA LYS A 95 -0.74 -11.35 -0.04
C LYS A 95 -1.54 -10.29 0.72
N ALA A 96 -1.47 -9.02 0.33
CA ALA A 96 -2.25 -7.95 0.94
C ALA A 96 -3.75 -8.09 0.66
N LEU A 97 -4.12 -8.42 -0.57
CA LEU A 97 -5.50 -8.69 -0.95
C LEU A 97 -6.09 -9.86 -0.16
N LEU A 98 -5.32 -10.95 0.02
CA LEU A 98 -5.76 -12.08 0.84
C LEU A 98 -6.01 -11.68 2.30
N ARG A 99 -5.16 -10.82 2.89
CA ARG A 99 -5.39 -10.29 4.25
C ARG A 99 -6.65 -9.44 4.33
N ARG A 100 -6.83 -8.51 3.39
CA ARG A 100 -8.05 -7.68 3.29
C ARG A 100 -9.31 -8.55 3.14
N LEU A 101 -9.24 -9.65 2.39
CA LEU A 101 -10.34 -10.60 2.24
C LEU A 101 -10.65 -11.32 3.55
N ILE A 102 -9.62 -11.78 4.28
CA ILE A 102 -9.80 -12.39 5.61
C ILE A 102 -10.50 -11.41 6.54
N ASP A 103 -10.04 -10.15 6.61
CA ASP A 103 -10.65 -9.13 7.45
C ASP A 103 -12.12 -8.88 7.10
N ALA A 104 -12.42 -8.71 5.80
CA ALA A 104 -13.78 -8.54 5.31
C ALA A 104 -14.67 -9.74 5.67
N SER A 105 -14.19 -10.97 5.47
CA SER A 105 -14.91 -12.19 5.85
C SER A 105 -15.15 -12.26 7.36
N SER A 106 -14.16 -11.92 8.19
CA SER A 106 -14.33 -11.88 9.65
C SER A 106 -15.32 -10.79 10.10
N HIS A 107 -15.41 -9.67 9.38
CA HIS A 107 -16.46 -8.67 9.61
C HIS A 107 -17.84 -9.20 9.24
N ILE A 108 -17.98 -9.83 8.07
CA ILE A 108 -19.25 -10.43 7.64
C ILE A 108 -19.74 -11.48 8.65
N ILE A 109 -18.85 -12.36 9.12
CA ILE A 109 -19.20 -13.36 10.13
C ILE A 109 -19.72 -12.70 11.41
N ARG A 110 -19.07 -11.62 11.87
CA ARG A 110 -19.55 -10.86 13.04
C ARG A 110 -20.91 -10.23 12.78
N ASP A 111 -21.10 -9.58 11.62
CA ASP A 111 -22.36 -8.95 11.26
C ASP A 111 -23.53 -9.95 11.22
N VAL A 112 -23.28 -11.20 10.82
CA VAL A 112 -24.26 -12.30 10.84
C VAL A 112 -24.62 -12.73 12.26
N TYR A 113 -23.64 -12.85 13.17
CA TYR A 113 -23.93 -13.20 14.57
C TYR A 113 -24.58 -12.04 15.35
N ASP A 114 -24.17 -10.80 15.06
CA ASP A 114 -24.60 -9.58 15.73
C ASP A 114 -25.71 -8.85 14.93
N GLN A 115 -26.67 -9.58 14.37
CA GLN A 115 -27.71 -9.01 13.49
C GLN A 115 -28.43 -7.80 14.13
N GLY A 116 -28.81 -7.89 15.41
CA GLY A 116 -29.58 -6.85 16.10
C GLY A 116 -30.95 -6.63 15.47
N GLU A 117 -31.27 -5.38 15.13
CA GLU A 117 -32.52 -4.99 14.47
C GLU A 117 -32.41 -4.97 12.93
N ARG A 118 -31.22 -5.26 12.36
CA ARG A 118 -31.00 -5.26 10.90
C ARG A 118 -31.81 -6.38 10.23
N SER A 119 -32.34 -6.10 9.04
CA SER A 119 -32.96 -7.13 8.19
C SER A 119 -31.88 -8.03 7.55
N VAL A 120 -32.29 -9.21 7.08
CA VAL A 120 -31.38 -10.14 6.39
C VAL A 120 -30.83 -9.50 5.11
N GLU A 121 -31.68 -8.77 4.38
CA GLU A 121 -31.31 -8.05 3.16
C GLU A 121 -30.22 -7.02 3.44
N GLN A 122 -30.32 -6.27 4.54
CA GLN A 122 -29.30 -5.29 4.92
C GLN A 122 -27.94 -5.95 5.19
N ILE A 123 -27.91 -7.11 5.86
CA ILE A 123 -26.67 -7.84 6.14
C ILE A 123 -26.04 -8.35 4.84
N VAL A 124 -26.85 -8.84 3.90
CA VAL A 124 -26.37 -9.30 2.59
C VAL A 124 -25.79 -8.14 1.78
N ASP A 125 -26.48 -7.01 1.72
CA ASP A 125 -26.02 -5.80 1.00
C ASP A 125 -24.68 -5.28 1.58
N GLU A 126 -24.56 -5.23 2.91
CA GLU A 126 -23.31 -4.84 3.60
C GLU A 126 -22.17 -5.82 3.26
N ALA A 127 -22.46 -7.12 3.23
CA ALA A 127 -21.47 -8.14 2.88
C ALA A 127 -20.99 -7.99 1.42
N GLU A 128 -21.90 -7.79 0.47
CA GLU A 128 -21.56 -7.53 -0.93
C GLU A 128 -20.68 -6.29 -1.07
N GLN A 129 -21.04 -5.20 -0.39
CA GLN A 129 -20.27 -3.97 -0.40
C GLN A 129 -18.84 -4.19 0.13
N ARG A 130 -18.68 -4.93 1.23
CA ARG A 130 -17.36 -5.26 1.80
C ARG A 130 -16.50 -6.07 0.82
N ILE A 131 -17.06 -7.11 0.21
CA ILE A 131 -16.33 -7.93 -0.77
C ILE A 131 -15.94 -7.09 -1.99
N PHE A 132 -16.85 -6.23 -2.47
CA PHE A 132 -16.57 -5.33 -3.57
C PHE A 132 -15.41 -4.36 -3.26
N GLN A 133 -15.33 -3.83 -2.04
CA GLN A 133 -14.23 -2.96 -1.60
C GLN A 133 -12.88 -3.67 -1.58
N VAL A 134 -12.83 -4.96 -1.22
CA VAL A 134 -11.61 -5.78 -1.29
C VAL A 134 -11.15 -5.95 -2.74
N ALA A 135 -12.08 -6.26 -3.64
CA ALA A 135 -11.79 -6.47 -5.07
C ALA A 135 -11.39 -5.18 -5.80
N SER A 136 -12.01 -4.06 -5.42
CA SER A 136 -11.80 -2.78 -6.10
C SER A 136 -10.48 -2.11 -5.77
N GLY A 137 -9.81 -2.53 -4.68
CA GLY A 137 -8.52 -2.02 -4.24
C GLY A 137 -8.53 -0.50 -4.14
N HIS A 138 -8.65 0.06 -2.94
CA HIS A 138 -8.67 1.52 -2.68
C HIS A 138 -7.41 2.30 -3.15
N ASP A 139 -6.56 1.75 -4.02
CA ASP A 139 -5.34 2.35 -4.56
C ASP A 139 -5.56 2.99 -5.96
N ARG A 140 -6.79 3.39 -6.28
CA ARG A 140 -7.11 4.26 -7.44
C ARG A 140 -7.73 5.58 -7.00
N GLU A 141 -7.00 6.37 -6.23
CA GLU A 141 -7.29 7.82 -6.09
C GLU A 141 -7.09 8.61 -7.41
N GLY A 142 -6.68 7.95 -8.50
CA GLY A 142 -6.49 8.57 -9.82
C GLY A 142 -7.67 8.53 -10.79
N PHE A 143 -8.83 7.95 -10.44
CA PHE A 143 -10.03 8.03 -11.28
C PHE A 143 -11.12 8.84 -10.59
N VAL A 144 -10.96 10.16 -10.61
CA VAL A 144 -12.10 11.05 -10.51
C VAL A 144 -13.07 10.64 -11.61
N ARG A 145 -14.28 10.21 -11.23
CA ARG A 145 -15.35 9.92 -12.18
C ARG A 145 -15.52 11.18 -13.03
N ILE A 146 -15.13 11.14 -14.30
CA ILE A 146 -15.34 12.24 -15.27
C ILE A 146 -16.80 12.72 -15.22
N LYS A 147 -17.74 11.84 -14.86
CA LYS A 147 -19.16 12.16 -14.68
C LYS A 147 -19.46 13.18 -13.55
N GLU A 148 -18.60 13.31 -12.54
CA GLU A 148 -18.77 14.26 -11.43
C GLU A 148 -18.08 15.61 -11.68
N LEU A 149 -17.05 15.64 -12.55
CA LEU A 149 -16.40 16.89 -12.99
C LEU A 149 -17.09 17.59 -14.15
N LEU A 150 -17.95 16.89 -14.90
CA LEU A 150 -18.69 17.49 -16.01
C LEU A 150 -19.83 18.39 -15.52
N TRP A 151 -20.40 18.15 -14.34
CA TRP A 151 -21.57 18.92 -13.89
C TRP A 151 -21.26 20.40 -13.58
N PRO A 152 -20.15 20.76 -12.90
CA PRO A 152 -19.82 22.15 -12.63
C PRO A 152 -19.38 22.95 -13.89
N ALA A 153 -18.94 22.27 -14.95
CA ALA A 153 -18.47 22.93 -16.17
C ALA A 153 -19.61 23.35 -17.11
N PHE A 154 -20.80 22.75 -16.98
CA PHE A 154 -21.98 23.12 -17.77
C PHE A 154 -22.86 24.20 -17.12
N GLU A 155 -22.58 24.60 -15.87
CA GLU A 155 -23.32 25.70 -15.22
C GLU A 155 -22.72 27.09 -15.49
N HIS A 156 -21.61 27.20 -16.23
CA HIS A 156 -20.95 28.47 -16.57
C HIS A 156 -20.75 28.68 -18.09
N ILE A 157 -21.55 28.02 -18.94
CA ILE A 157 -21.75 28.37 -20.36
C ILE A 157 -23.25 28.52 -20.59
#